data_AF-A0A522FVZ3-F1
#
_entry.id   AF-A0A522FVZ3-F1
#
_cell.length_a   1.000
_cell.length_b   1.000
_cell.length_c   1.000
_cell.angle_alpha   90.00
_cell.angle_beta   90.00
_cell.angle_gamma   90.00
#
_symmetry.space_group_name_H-M   'P 1'
#
loop_
_entity.id
_entity.type
_entity.pdbx_description
1 polymer ?
#
loop_
_entity_poly.entity_id
_entity_poly.type
_entity_poly.pdbx_seq_one_letter_code
_entity_poly.pdbx_strand_id
1 'polypeptide(L)'
;MEKIELINSVFDKLGIPRLLENPDFVLGEFTRDLIAFFCFNKENCIGMNIDCDNEGILFGLDPEYEAYYLSNDFINENKEFCLGLIEDIFKCTIKREVCGKKYVKFYFYNENGECVRTKKITGLFYLKRNCVIEEFPPIYLQYK
;
A
#
# COMPACT_ATOMS: atom_id res chain seq x y z
N MET A 1 2.23 -12.05 14.04
CA MET A 1 2.86 -12.86 12.99
C MET A 1 1.91 -13.16 11.84
N GLU A 2 0.65 -13.55 12.08
CA GLU A 2 -0.31 -13.87 11.00
C GLU A 2 -0.51 -12.76 9.94
N LYS A 3 -0.45 -11.48 10.35
CA LYS A 3 -0.50 -10.32 9.43
C LYS A 3 0.68 -10.27 8.45
N ILE A 4 1.88 -10.53 8.95
CA ILE A 4 3.09 -10.62 8.14
C ILE A 4 3.00 -11.81 7.19
N GLU A 5 2.48 -12.95 7.68
CA GLU A 5 2.26 -14.14 6.85
C GLU A 5 1.22 -13.92 5.74
N LEU A 6 0.19 -13.11 5.98
CA LEU A 6 -0.76 -12.71 4.94
C LEU A 6 -0.04 -11.97 3.79
N ILE A 7 0.83 -11.02 4.11
CA ILE A 7 1.61 -10.28 3.11
C ILE A 7 2.63 -11.21 2.43
N ASN A 8 3.33 -12.04 3.20
CA ASN A 8 4.28 -13.02 2.67
C ASN A 8 3.60 -14.00 1.71
N SER A 9 2.34 -14.39 1.93
CA SER A 9 1.63 -15.26 1.00
C SER A 9 1.43 -14.62 -0.39
N VAL A 10 1.24 -13.29 -0.43
CA VAL A 10 1.21 -12.54 -1.68
C VAL A 10 2.62 -12.50 -2.27
N PHE A 11 3.64 -12.22 -1.47
CA PHE A 11 5.04 -12.16 -1.94
C PHE A 11 5.51 -13.48 -2.54
N ASP A 12 5.18 -14.60 -1.90
CA ASP A 12 5.45 -15.95 -2.38
C ASP A 12 4.76 -16.18 -3.74
N LYS A 13 3.51 -15.74 -3.92
CA LYS A 13 2.79 -15.79 -5.21
C LYS A 13 3.44 -14.89 -6.28
N LEU A 14 4.04 -13.78 -5.87
CA LEU A 14 4.76 -12.87 -6.75
C LEU A 14 6.18 -13.32 -7.08
N GLY A 15 6.69 -14.36 -6.40
CA GLY A 15 8.06 -14.81 -6.56
C GLY A 15 9.10 -13.80 -6.05
N ILE A 16 8.75 -12.97 -5.06
CA ILE A 16 9.64 -11.96 -4.47
C ILE A 16 10.06 -12.35 -3.04
N PRO A 17 11.21 -11.86 -2.54
CA PRO A 17 11.64 -12.16 -1.18
C PRO A 17 10.60 -11.70 -0.15
N ARG A 18 10.41 -12.51 0.90
CA ARG A 18 9.50 -12.24 2.02
C ARG A 18 9.87 -10.96 2.75
N LEU A 19 8.92 -10.36 3.45
CA LEU A 19 9.02 -8.99 3.98
C LEU A 19 10.31 -8.73 4.80
N LEU A 20 10.69 -9.67 5.67
CA LEU A 20 11.90 -9.57 6.52
C LEU A 20 13.21 -9.89 5.79
N GLU A 21 13.13 -10.56 4.65
CA GLU A 21 14.26 -10.99 3.82
C GLU A 21 14.46 -10.05 2.63
N ASN A 22 13.53 -9.13 2.42
CA ASN A 22 13.48 -8.28 1.24
C ASN A 22 14.31 -7.00 1.47
N PRO A 23 15.37 -6.78 0.67
CA PRO A 23 16.27 -5.64 0.86
C PRO A 23 15.61 -4.29 0.58
N ASP A 24 14.49 -4.27 -0.16
CA ASP A 24 13.74 -3.05 -0.44
C ASP A 24 12.91 -2.61 0.79
N PHE A 25 12.80 -3.43 1.85
CA PHE A 25 12.11 -3.11 3.09
C PHE A 25 13.06 -2.97 4.27
N VAL A 26 12.92 -1.88 5.00
CA VAL A 26 13.66 -1.63 6.25
C VAL A 26 12.68 -1.66 7.41
N LEU A 27 13.01 -2.46 8.44
CA LEU A 27 12.28 -2.45 9.70
C LEU A 27 12.57 -1.13 10.43
N GLY A 28 11.55 -0.32 10.68
CA GLY A 28 11.71 0.94 11.40
C GLY A 28 11.51 0.81 12.90
N GLU A 29 11.50 1.94 13.61
CA GLU A 29 11.39 1.98 15.07
C GLU A 29 9.97 1.62 15.55
N PHE A 30 9.89 0.78 16.58
CA PHE A 30 8.62 0.36 17.17
C PHE A 30 8.04 1.47 18.05
N THR A 31 6.76 1.79 17.85
CA THR A 31 5.95 2.46 18.87
C THR A 31 5.24 1.42 19.74
N ARG A 32 4.70 1.82 20.90
CA ARG A 32 4.13 0.89 21.90
C ARG A 32 3.05 -0.06 21.36
N ASP A 33 2.34 0.36 20.31
CA ASP A 33 1.17 -0.35 19.81
C ASP A 33 1.45 -1.13 18.50
N LEU A 34 2.66 -0.98 17.95
CA LEU A 34 3.05 -1.62 16.70
C LEU A 34 3.68 -2.99 16.96
N ILE A 35 3.15 -4.00 16.27
CA ILE A 35 3.74 -5.33 16.16
C ILE A 35 4.92 -5.31 15.19
N ALA A 36 4.82 -4.54 14.10
CA ALA A 36 5.92 -4.33 13.15
C ALA A 36 5.67 -3.09 12.28
N PHE A 37 6.74 -2.44 11.85
CA PHE A 37 6.71 -1.28 10.97
C PHE A 37 7.77 -1.42 9.88
N PHE A 38 7.36 -1.39 8.62
CA PHE A 38 8.24 -1.56 7.47
C PHE A 38 8.18 -0.33 6.56
N CYS A 39 9.33 0.29 6.34
CA CYS A 39 9.49 1.32 5.32
C CYS A 39 9.97 0.69 4.02
N PHE A 40 9.24 0.91 2.95
CA PHE A 40 9.69 0.57 1.61
C PHE A 40 10.65 1.65 1.10
N ASN A 41 11.88 1.24 0.79
CA ASN A 41 12.96 2.13 0.39
C ASN A 41 13.52 1.70 -0.97
N LYS A 42 12.81 2.08 -2.03
CA LYS A 42 13.24 1.88 -3.42
C LYS A 42 13.07 3.16 -4.21
N GLU A 43 14.12 3.52 -4.96
CA GLU A 43 14.08 4.69 -5.82
C GLU A 43 13.05 4.52 -6.95
N ASN A 44 12.47 5.64 -7.39
CA ASN A 44 11.50 5.70 -8.49
C ASN A 44 10.20 4.91 -8.27
N CYS A 45 9.88 4.55 -7.04
CA CYS A 45 8.59 3.95 -6.66
C CYS A 45 7.82 4.88 -5.72
N ILE A 46 6.53 4.60 -5.54
CA ILE A 46 5.76 5.29 -4.50
C ILE A 46 6.37 4.94 -3.13
N GLY A 47 6.61 5.95 -2.31
CA GLY A 47 6.98 5.73 -0.92
C GLY A 47 5.84 4.99 -0.21
N MET A 48 6.17 3.90 0.48
CA MET A 48 5.17 3.09 1.16
C MET A 48 5.65 2.68 2.54
N ASN A 49 4.74 2.69 3.51
CA ASN A 49 4.95 2.06 4.81
C ASN A 49 3.90 0.96 5.04
N ILE A 50 4.29 -0.05 5.81
CA ILE A 50 3.40 -1.11 6.27
C ILE A 50 3.45 -1.17 7.79
N ASP A 51 2.33 -0.90 8.42
CA ASP A 51 2.22 -0.89 9.87
C ASP A 51 1.32 -2.06 10.26
N CYS A 52 1.86 -3.01 11.01
CA CYS A 52 1.10 -4.07 11.63
C CYS A 52 0.92 -3.72 13.10
N ASP A 53 -0.32 -3.53 13.55
CA ASP A 53 -0.66 -3.32 14.95
C ASP A 53 -1.56 -4.46 15.47
N ASN A 54 -2.13 -4.31 16.66
CA ASN A 54 -3.05 -5.30 17.21
C ASN A 54 -4.38 -5.35 16.46
N GLU A 55 -4.81 -4.28 15.82
CA GLU A 55 -6.14 -4.08 15.25
C GLU A 55 -6.20 -4.42 13.75
N GLY A 56 -5.07 -4.37 13.03
CA GLY A 56 -5.05 -4.53 11.59
C GLY A 56 -3.69 -4.32 10.92
N ILE A 57 -3.75 -4.08 9.62
CA ILE A 57 -2.62 -3.75 8.76
C ILE A 57 -2.93 -2.42 8.07
N LEU A 58 -2.05 -1.43 8.23
CA LEU A 58 -2.09 -0.18 7.49
C LEU A 58 -1.05 -0.22 6.36
N PHE A 59 -1.47 0.04 5.14
CA PHE A 59 -0.59 0.40 4.04
C PHE A 59 -0.66 1.92 3.85
N GLY A 60 0.42 2.61 4.18
CA GLY A 60 0.57 4.05 3.94
C GLY A 60 1.20 4.29 2.58
N LEU A 61 0.46 4.91 1.65
CA LEU A 61 0.95 5.30 0.31
C LEU A 61 1.06 6.82 0.14
N ASP A 62 0.68 7.58 1.17
CA ASP A 62 0.86 9.02 1.26
C ASP A 62 1.34 9.38 2.67
N PRO A 63 2.37 10.23 2.82
CA PRO A 63 2.84 10.64 4.13
C PRO A 63 1.84 11.53 4.90
N GLU A 64 0.90 12.19 4.21
CA GLU A 64 -0.12 13.03 4.85
C GLU A 64 -1.45 12.30 5.09
N TYR A 65 -1.68 11.16 4.42
CA TYR A 65 -2.96 10.46 4.44
C TYR A 65 -2.80 8.94 4.56
N GLU A 66 -3.54 8.33 5.48
CA GLU A 66 -3.70 6.87 5.54
C GLU A 66 -4.33 6.34 4.24
N ALA A 67 -3.71 5.35 3.58
CA ALA A 67 -4.19 4.88 2.28
C ALA A 67 -5.13 3.67 2.40
N TYR A 68 -4.72 2.61 3.09
CA TYR A 68 -5.53 1.41 3.29
C TYR A 68 -5.33 0.80 4.66
N TYR A 69 -6.37 0.83 5.48
CA TYR A 69 -6.41 0.10 6.74
C TYR A 69 -7.28 -1.15 6.59
N LEU A 70 -6.70 -2.31 6.87
CA LEU A 70 -7.34 -3.62 6.87
C LEU A 70 -7.44 -4.10 8.31
N SER A 71 -8.61 -3.93 8.95
CA SER A 71 -8.83 -4.45 10.30
C SER A 71 -8.83 -5.98 10.32
N ASN A 72 -8.54 -6.58 11.47
CA ASN A 72 -8.59 -8.03 11.65
C ASN A 72 -9.94 -8.61 11.25
N ASP A 73 -11.04 -7.98 11.68
CA ASP A 73 -12.40 -8.42 11.36
C ASP A 73 -12.63 -8.44 9.85
N PHE A 74 -12.22 -7.36 9.16
CA PHE A 74 -12.36 -7.27 7.71
C PHE A 74 -11.50 -8.32 6.99
N ILE A 75 -10.27 -8.57 7.45
CA ILE A 75 -9.39 -9.61 6.90
C ILE A 75 -10.03 -11.00 7.05
N ASN A 76 -10.61 -11.29 8.21
CA ASN A 76 -11.23 -12.58 8.50
C ASN A 76 -12.46 -12.82 7.61
N GLU A 77 -13.28 -11.79 7.38
CA GLU A 77 -14.49 -11.89 6.57
C GLU A 77 -14.21 -11.83 5.07
N ASN A 78 -13.16 -11.11 4.64
CA ASN A 78 -12.92 -10.75 3.24
C ASN A 78 -11.50 -11.11 2.78
N LYS A 79 -11.01 -12.28 3.19
CA LYS A 79 -9.61 -12.69 2.98
C LYS A 79 -9.15 -12.62 1.52
N GLU A 80 -9.94 -13.12 0.58
CA GLU A 80 -9.59 -13.10 -0.86
C GLU A 80 -9.49 -11.68 -1.41
N PHE A 81 -10.42 -10.81 -1.02
CA PHE A 81 -10.38 -9.40 -1.38
C PHE A 81 -9.12 -8.72 -0.81
N CYS A 82 -8.77 -9.00 0.44
CA CYS A 82 -7.57 -8.46 1.07
C CYS A 82 -6.30 -8.91 0.35
N LEU A 83 -6.19 -10.20 -0.01
CA LEU A 83 -5.07 -10.71 -0.80
C LEU A 83 -4.97 -10.02 -2.17
N GLY A 84 -6.09 -9.84 -2.87
CA GLY A 84 -6.12 -9.12 -4.14
C GLY A 84 -5.74 -7.65 -4.01
N LEU A 85 -6.16 -6.98 -2.92
CA LEU A 85 -5.78 -5.59 -2.64
C LEU A 85 -4.28 -5.46 -2.35
N ILE A 86 -3.74 -6.35 -1.52
CA ILE A 86 -2.30 -6.40 -1.21
C ILE A 86 -1.53 -6.65 -2.52
N GLU A 87 -1.97 -7.61 -3.34
CA GLU A 87 -1.36 -7.90 -4.64
C GLU A 87 -1.36 -6.66 -5.56
N ASP A 88 -2.48 -5.93 -5.66
CA ASP A 88 -2.57 -4.72 -6.46
C ASP A 88 -1.60 -3.63 -6.01
N ILE A 89 -1.39 -3.46 -4.70
CA ILE A 89 -0.42 -2.50 -4.15
C ILE A 89 1.00 -2.76 -4.68
N PHE A 90 1.37 -4.04 -4.84
CA PHE A 90 2.71 -4.42 -5.24
C PHE A 90 2.92 -4.53 -6.75
N LYS A 91 1.88 -4.91 -7.50
CA LYS A 91 1.96 -5.21 -8.93
C LYS A 91 1.50 -4.08 -9.85
N CYS A 92 0.65 -3.18 -9.39
CA CYS A 92 0.07 -2.18 -10.28
C CYS A 92 0.96 -0.95 -10.42
N THR A 93 0.86 -0.29 -11.58
CA THR A 93 1.26 1.11 -11.71
C THR A 93 0.27 1.94 -10.88
N ILE A 94 0.79 2.75 -9.97
CA ILE A 94 -0.03 3.57 -9.08
C ILE A 94 0.00 5.00 -9.57
N LYS A 95 -1.17 5.52 -9.94
CA LYS A 95 -1.35 6.94 -10.22
C LYS A 95 -1.97 7.62 -9.01
N ARG A 96 -1.29 8.63 -8.49
CA ARG A 96 -1.74 9.48 -7.39
C ARG A 96 -2.22 10.82 -7.93
N GLU A 97 -3.45 11.19 -7.58
CA GLU A 97 -4.01 12.52 -7.86
C GLU A 97 -4.26 13.24 -6.52
N VAL A 98 -3.46 14.25 -6.22
CA VAL A 98 -3.56 15.08 -5.01
C VAL A 98 -4.29 16.38 -5.36
N CYS A 99 -5.53 16.54 -4.89
CA CYS A 99 -6.36 17.71 -5.18
C CYS A 99 -6.37 18.73 -4.04
N GLY A 100 -5.19 19.26 -3.71
CA GLY A 100 -4.98 20.09 -2.52
C GLY A 100 -5.29 19.33 -1.22
N LYS A 101 -5.66 20.04 -0.15
CA LYS A 101 -6.06 19.39 1.14
C LYS A 101 -7.43 18.69 1.11
N LYS A 102 -8.09 18.66 -0.06
CA LYS A 102 -9.48 18.20 -0.21
C LYS A 102 -9.57 16.69 -0.25
N TYR A 103 -8.80 16.05 -1.12
CA TYR A 103 -8.74 14.59 -1.24
C TYR A 103 -7.50 14.15 -2.00
N VAL A 104 -7.09 12.92 -1.76
CA VAL A 104 -6.15 12.15 -2.59
C VAL A 104 -6.92 11.02 -3.26
N LYS A 105 -6.64 10.76 -4.55
CA LYS A 105 -7.09 9.55 -5.21
C LYS A 105 -5.91 8.71 -5.64
N PHE A 106 -6.05 7.40 -5.45
CA PHE A 106 -5.17 6.39 -5.96
C PHE A 106 -5.89 5.59 -7.03
N TYR A 107 -5.23 5.38 -8.15
CA TYR A 107 -5.65 4.51 -9.24
C TYR A 107 -4.59 3.44 -9.46
N PHE A 108 -5.00 2.18 -9.56
CA PHE A 108 -4.12 1.04 -9.74
C PHE A 108 -4.36 0.47 -11.13
N TYR A 109 -3.34 0.51 -11.97
CA TYR A 109 -3.38 0.02 -13.34
C TYR A 109 -2.59 -1.29 -13.44
N ASN A 110 -3.23 -2.33 -13.97
CA ASN A 110 -2.59 -3.62 -14.20
C ASN A 110 -1.58 -3.54 -15.38
N GLU A 111 -0.92 -4.67 -15.68
CA GLU A 111 0.07 -4.74 -16.78
C GLU A 111 -0.52 -4.44 -18.17
N ASN A 112 -1.85 -4.58 -18.33
CA ASN A 112 -2.57 -4.25 -19.57
C ASN A 112 -3.00 -2.77 -19.63
N GLY A 113 -2.69 -1.97 -18.60
CA GLY A 113 -3.11 -0.57 -18.50
C GLY A 113 -4.57 -0.38 -18.07
N GLU A 114 -5.25 -1.43 -17.59
CA GLU A 114 -6.63 -1.36 -17.12
C GLU A 114 -6.66 -0.95 -15.65
N CYS A 115 -7.53 0.01 -15.30
CA CYS A 115 -7.71 0.45 -13.92
C CYS A 115 -8.50 -0.62 -13.13
N VAL A 116 -7.80 -1.42 -12.33
CA VAL A 116 -8.41 -2.51 -11.53
C VAL A 116 -8.91 -2.04 -10.18
N ARG A 117 -8.39 -0.92 -9.67
CA ARG A 117 -8.80 -0.37 -8.37
C ARG A 117 -8.71 1.14 -8.32
N THR A 118 -9.63 1.76 -7.58
CA THR A 118 -9.58 3.18 -7.25
C THR A 118 -9.91 3.37 -5.78
N LYS A 119 -9.19 4.26 -5.11
CA LYS A 119 -9.48 4.68 -3.73
C LYS A 119 -9.42 6.20 -3.65
N LYS A 120 -10.41 6.78 -2.98
CA LYS A 120 -10.45 8.21 -2.67
C LYS A 120 -10.41 8.39 -1.17
N ILE A 121 -9.50 9.22 -0.69
CA ILE A 121 -9.36 9.59 0.72
C ILE A 121 -9.63 11.09 0.82
N THR A 122 -10.62 11.48 1.63
CA THR A 122 -11.01 12.89 1.79
C THR A 122 -10.34 13.49 3.02
N GLY A 123 -9.70 14.64 2.84
CA GLY A 123 -9.17 15.43 3.95
C GLY A 123 -10.25 16.26 4.65
N LEU A 124 -9.91 16.76 5.85
CA LEU A 124 -10.83 17.52 6.71
C LEU A 124 -11.07 18.98 6.26
N PHE A 125 -10.27 19.54 5.35
CA PHE A 125 -10.29 20.97 5.03
C PHE A 125 -10.37 21.30 3.53
N TYR A 126 -11.22 22.28 3.22
CA TYR A 126 -11.48 22.73 1.85
C TYR A 126 -10.68 24.00 1.52
N LEU A 127 -9.60 23.85 0.75
CA LEU A 127 -9.02 24.95 -0.03
C LEU A 127 -8.91 24.47 -1.48
N LYS A 128 -9.65 25.14 -2.38
CA LYS A 128 -9.70 24.79 -3.81
C LYS A 128 -8.34 25.11 -4.45
N ARG A 129 -7.51 24.08 -4.63
CA ARG A 129 -6.24 24.16 -5.39
C ARG A 129 -6.30 23.21 -6.59
N ASN A 130 -5.43 23.44 -7.57
CA ASN A 130 -5.24 22.55 -8.71
C ASN A 130 -4.79 21.16 -8.25
N CYS A 131 -5.20 20.12 -8.97
CA CYS A 131 -4.75 18.76 -8.68
C CYS A 131 -3.35 18.53 -9.27
N VAL A 132 -2.48 17.93 -8.48
CA VAL A 132 -1.17 17.41 -8.93
C VAL A 132 -1.33 15.93 -9.21
N ILE A 133 -0.78 15.46 -10.33
CA ILE A 133 -0.84 14.07 -10.75
C ILE A 133 0.58 13.54 -10.82
N GLU A 134 0.81 12.41 -10.17
CA GLU A 134 2.06 11.66 -10.20
C GLU A 134 1.76 10.21 -10.54
N GLU A 135 2.69 9.57 -11.23
CA GLU A 135 2.58 8.17 -11.62
C GLU A 135 3.83 7.44 -11.16
N PHE A 136 3.61 6.29 -10.52
CA PHE A 136 4.64 5.45 -9.95
C PHE A 136 4.56 4.07 -10.61
N PRO A 137 5.68 3.52 -11.09
CA PRO A 137 5.71 2.17 -11.61
C PRO A 137 5.37 1.16 -10.50
N PRO A 138 5.03 -0.09 -10.88
CA PRO A 138 4.89 -1.18 -9.92
C PRO A 138 6.09 -1.30 -8.99
N ILE A 139 5.83 -1.55 -7.71
CA ILE A 139 6.88 -1.79 -6.70
C ILE A 139 7.71 -3.03 -7.10
N TYR A 140 7.02 -4.06 -7.58
CA TYR A 140 7.65 -5.22 -8.22
C TYR A 140 7.13 -5.35 -9.65
N LEU A 141 8.03 -5.13 -10.61
CA LEU A 141 7.80 -5.52 -11.99
C LEU A 141 7.68 -7.05 -12.03
N GLN A 142 6.70 -7.59 -12.75
CA GLN A 142 6.72 -9.01 -13.09
C GLN A 142 8.02 -9.27 -13.87
N TYR A 143 9.00 -9.92 -13.24
CA TYR A 143 10.06 -10.58 -13.98
C TYR A 143 9.39 -11.75 -14.70
N LYS A 144 9.10 -11.57 -15.99
CA LYS A 144 8.76 -12.68 -16.89
C LYS A 144 10.04 -13.42 -17.28
#